data_AF-A0A4U0XZ34-F1
#
_entry.id   AF-A0A4U0XZ34-F1
#
_cell.length_a   1.000
_cell.length_b   1.000
_cell.length_c   1.000
_cell.angle_alpha   90.00
_cell.angle_beta   90.00
_cell.angle_gamma   90.00
#
_symmetry.space_group_name_H-M   'P 1'
#
loop_
_entity.id
_entity.type
_entity.pdbx_description
1 polymer ?
#
loop_
_entity_poly.entity_id
_entity_poly.type
_entity_poly.pdbx_seq_one_letter_code
_entity_poly.pdbx_strand_id
1 'polypeptide(L)'
;MKASQSAIPQQSSEYPGSFQQPYQHLTVPHKIMLWPGIYLHLLNSGIPAASDLQYVLQEGTHWFIKREMAKHPEPLPSRLGLPCFAINAGPQEHGRAANVAFPTLTIQQIQEFSDAYFNTFNVLYPLLNREAFMNGIVTRLLREGYGDGDAGSVLALMVFALGKVAVEGVLHRPVSVVNGQPSGFRGGTIEEPPGLEFFNEARRRHGFVMTQCTLENVQINLLQATYYEATARHLDFWRSTVAASMACQVLVRCQPIDWSSTEGDLIKRAYWTCVLSEDLYHLDLDLPQTGIHTMEDEVPMPYFQQAQEQQEDQQSGGNSISGSSTVGAGANEERSHFQYHFLAMIALRRLIARIHNVIHECERAMQSEPLWQGSGSSSKEPDDDSRGINAHQKLAASTVQAASESFDDYGGPPVAVIREMVRQLDSWRALLPRPLQWSDNDKFDFPAADPMTRRPNEPLFSVDQGPIPIGHRYNLDVVTAQLRTRFYYARFMMYRPFVYKALHFPELMTPDDCNCCALAIKSVCLWPLAMAPPKNKKRLVPHMFAWTQSFMGILLILRMTTANDCLSRIIDEANVVGRHEIESTMEIMLDWMRDMKQVDGIAEWSWGTLEPLYGLQPEQ
;
A
#
# COMPACT_ATOMS: atom_id res chain seq x y z
N MET A 1 23.71 14.86 68.18
CA MET A 1 22.79 16.00 68.01
C MET A 1 22.97 16.55 66.60
N LYS A 2 21.84 16.73 65.91
CA LYS A 2 21.59 17.46 64.66
C LYS A 2 22.08 16.89 63.33
N ALA A 3 21.06 16.68 62.48
CA ALA A 3 21.07 16.31 61.08
C ALA A 3 21.59 17.43 60.17
N SER A 4 22.07 17.04 58.99
CA SER A 4 22.34 17.92 57.86
C SER A 4 21.57 17.36 56.66
N GLN A 5 20.58 18.11 56.19
CA GLN A 5 19.77 17.82 55.01
C GLN A 5 20.65 17.91 53.75
N SER A 6 20.70 16.86 52.94
CA SER A 6 21.18 16.95 51.56
C SER A 6 19.98 17.14 50.64
N ALA A 7 19.95 18.29 49.97
CA ALA A 7 18.96 18.64 48.97
C ALA A 7 19.00 17.66 47.78
N ILE A 8 17.82 17.22 47.36
CA ILE A 8 17.59 16.41 46.16
C ILE A 8 17.68 17.36 44.95
N PRO A 9 18.49 17.09 43.91
CA PRO A 9 18.48 17.91 42.70
C PRO A 9 17.21 17.63 41.89
N GLN A 10 16.46 18.68 41.57
CA GLN A 10 15.36 18.64 40.60
C GLN A 10 15.93 18.29 39.22
N GLN A 11 15.53 17.15 38.66
CA GLN A 11 15.76 16.84 37.24
C GLN A 11 14.77 17.63 36.40
N SER A 12 15.27 18.63 35.67
CA SER A 12 14.55 19.29 34.60
C SER A 12 14.42 18.34 33.40
N SER A 13 13.19 18.01 33.03
CA SER A 13 12.86 17.32 31.77
C SER A 13 13.02 18.29 30.61
N GLU A 14 14.25 18.61 30.21
CA GLU A 14 14.50 19.39 29.01
C GLU A 14 14.44 18.51 27.76
N TYR A 15 13.62 18.92 26.78
CA TYR A 15 13.52 18.30 25.47
C TYR A 15 14.91 18.29 24.78
N PRO A 16 15.32 17.18 24.12
CA PRO A 16 16.53 17.17 23.31
C PRO A 16 16.51 18.30 22.25
N GLY A 17 17.65 18.97 22.02
CA GLY A 17 17.74 20.12 21.11
C GLY A 17 17.32 19.87 19.66
N SER A 18 17.21 18.60 19.22
CA SER A 18 16.67 18.22 17.91
C SER A 18 15.17 18.46 17.76
N PHE A 19 14.43 18.68 18.85
CA PHE A 19 13.01 19.07 18.84
C PHE A 19 12.78 20.58 18.66
N GLN A 20 13.84 21.38 18.45
CA GLN A 20 13.73 22.83 18.21
C GLN A 20 13.36 23.21 16.77
N GLN A 21 13.30 22.26 15.84
CA GLN A 21 12.75 22.49 14.50
C GLN A 21 11.22 22.44 14.55
N PRO A 22 10.51 23.30 13.78
CA PRO A 22 9.06 23.24 13.72
C PRO A 22 8.60 21.87 13.22
N TYR A 23 7.66 21.27 13.94
CA TYR A 23 7.19 19.91 13.68
C TYR A 23 6.43 19.83 12.35
N GLN A 24 6.70 18.81 11.54
CA GLN A 24 5.98 18.52 10.30
C GLN A 24 4.78 17.61 10.61
N HIS A 25 3.55 18.06 10.38
CA HIS A 25 2.36 17.30 10.78
C HIS A 25 2.12 16.05 9.93
N LEU A 26 2.56 16.07 8.67
CA LEU A 26 2.54 14.90 7.77
C LEU A 26 3.91 14.24 7.68
N THR A 27 4.34 13.61 8.77
CA THR A 27 5.47 12.68 8.74
C THR A 27 5.03 11.27 8.36
N VAL A 28 5.91 10.50 7.75
CA VAL A 28 5.73 9.06 7.51
C VAL A 28 5.33 8.30 8.80
N PRO A 29 4.52 7.24 8.73
CA PRO A 29 3.89 6.64 9.90
C PRO A 29 4.84 6.19 11.00
N HIS A 30 6.04 5.68 10.66
CA HIS A 30 7.02 5.28 11.67
C HIS A 30 7.57 6.42 12.51
N LYS A 31 7.53 7.66 12.01
CA LYS A 31 7.94 8.85 12.77
C LYS A 31 6.90 9.28 13.82
N ILE A 32 5.71 8.66 13.88
CA ILE A 32 4.73 8.87 14.96
C ILE A 32 5.35 8.62 16.34
N MET A 33 6.23 7.62 16.45
CA MET A 33 6.85 7.30 17.74
C MET A 33 7.84 8.35 18.24
N LEU A 34 8.28 9.25 17.34
CA LEU A 34 9.12 10.38 17.67
C LEU A 34 8.28 11.62 18.08
N TRP A 35 6.95 11.52 18.09
CA TRP A 35 6.11 12.59 18.64
C TRP A 35 6.44 12.76 20.13
N PRO A 36 6.72 13.97 20.62
CA PRO A 36 7.21 14.15 21.98
C PRO A 36 6.36 13.45 23.07
N GLY A 37 5.03 13.53 22.98
CA GLY A 37 4.12 12.86 23.91
C GLY A 37 4.20 11.33 23.86
N ILE A 38 4.33 10.75 22.66
CA ILE A 38 4.47 9.30 22.47
C ILE A 38 5.86 8.83 22.89
N TYR A 39 6.90 9.56 22.47
CA TYR A 39 8.30 9.29 22.81
C TYR A 39 8.52 9.26 24.33
N LEU A 40 8.01 10.26 25.05
CA LEU A 40 8.09 10.31 26.51
C LEU A 40 7.28 9.18 27.17
N HIS A 41 6.08 8.86 26.65
CA HIS A 41 5.30 7.73 27.14
C HIS A 41 6.07 6.41 27.01
N LEU A 42 6.71 6.18 25.85
CA LEU A 42 7.51 4.98 25.60
C LEU A 42 8.74 4.92 26.51
N LEU A 43 9.47 6.02 26.72
CA LEU A 43 10.61 6.03 27.66
C LEU A 43 10.17 5.75 29.09
N ASN A 44 9.05 6.32 29.53
CA ASN A 44 8.54 6.15 30.89
C ASN A 44 7.88 4.79 31.13
N SER A 45 7.61 4.01 30.08
CA SER A 45 7.02 2.68 30.18
C SER A 45 7.96 1.61 30.76
N GLY A 46 9.27 1.88 30.78
CA GLY A 46 10.29 0.90 31.20
C GLY A 46 10.51 -0.26 30.21
N ILE A 47 9.93 -0.18 29.00
CA ILE A 47 10.09 -1.20 27.96
C ILE A 47 11.51 -1.15 27.38
N PRO A 48 12.29 -2.24 27.40
CA PRO A 48 13.68 -2.24 26.95
C PRO A 48 13.87 -1.79 25.49
N ALA A 49 12.95 -2.18 24.60
CA ALA A 49 12.99 -1.80 23.18
C ALA A 49 12.90 -0.28 22.95
N ALA A 50 12.34 0.48 23.91
CA ALA A 50 12.28 1.95 23.82
C ALA A 50 13.67 2.62 23.92
N SER A 51 14.69 1.91 24.41
CA SER A 51 16.07 2.42 24.42
C SER A 51 16.63 2.65 23.01
N ASP A 52 16.07 1.98 22.00
CA ASP A 52 16.47 2.17 20.60
C ASP A 52 15.97 3.48 20.01
N LEU A 53 15.00 4.15 20.64
CA LEU A 53 14.38 5.38 20.10
C LEU A 53 15.40 6.51 19.89
N GLN A 54 16.50 6.53 20.65
CA GLN A 54 17.59 7.49 20.43
C GLN A 54 18.25 7.30 19.06
N TYR A 55 18.40 6.05 18.59
CA TYR A 55 18.98 5.75 17.28
C TYR A 55 17.98 6.07 16.19
N VAL A 56 16.69 5.82 16.43
CA VAL A 56 15.61 6.21 15.52
C VAL A 56 15.59 7.73 15.32
N LEU A 57 15.76 8.50 16.40
CA LEU A 57 15.84 9.96 16.36
C LEU A 57 17.05 10.46 15.57
N GLN A 58 18.20 9.80 15.70
CA GLN A 58 19.46 10.19 15.05
C GLN A 58 19.52 9.80 13.56
N GLU A 59 19.10 8.60 13.22
CA GLU A 59 19.25 8.02 11.88
C GLU A 59 17.98 8.13 11.01
N GLY A 60 16.83 8.34 11.65
CA GLY A 60 15.52 8.42 10.99
C GLY A 60 15.15 7.12 10.28
N THR A 61 14.62 7.25 9.07
CA THR A 61 14.18 6.13 8.22
C THR A 61 15.29 5.10 7.99
N HIS A 62 16.56 5.51 7.88
CA HIS A 62 17.68 4.59 7.64
C HIS A 62 17.82 3.52 8.72
N TRP A 63 17.45 3.84 9.96
CA TRP A 63 17.48 2.89 11.07
C TRP A 63 16.54 1.70 10.81
N PHE A 64 15.32 1.99 10.34
CA PHE A 64 14.32 0.99 10.00
C PHE A 64 14.75 0.15 8.80
N ILE A 65 15.36 0.79 7.79
CA ILE A 65 15.91 0.07 6.64
C ILE A 65 17.03 -0.88 7.07
N LYS A 66 17.89 -0.50 8.02
CA LYS A 66 18.90 -1.42 8.59
C LYS A 66 18.27 -2.62 9.30
N ARG A 67 17.16 -2.43 10.02
CA ARG A 67 16.41 -3.55 10.64
C ARG A 67 15.86 -4.50 9.60
N GLU A 68 15.26 -3.96 8.54
CA GLU A 68 14.73 -4.77 7.44
C GLU A 68 15.85 -5.52 6.69
N MET A 69 16.99 -4.87 6.43
CA MET A 69 18.17 -5.54 5.86
C MET A 69 18.70 -6.65 6.76
N ALA A 70 18.70 -6.46 8.09
CA ALA A 70 19.15 -7.46 9.04
C ALA A 70 18.21 -8.67 9.12
N LYS A 71 16.90 -8.49 8.88
CA LYS A 71 15.93 -9.58 8.75
C LYS A 71 16.18 -10.44 7.52
N HIS A 72 16.69 -9.82 6.47
CA HIS A 72 16.83 -10.37 5.13
C HIS A 72 18.26 -10.27 4.56
N PRO A 73 19.28 -10.80 5.26
CA PRO A 73 20.68 -10.57 4.90
C PRO A 73 21.08 -11.27 3.60
N GLU A 74 20.43 -12.39 3.30
CA GLU A 74 20.70 -13.21 2.12
C GLU A 74 19.57 -13.09 1.09
N PRO A 75 19.85 -13.30 -0.21
CA PRO A 75 18.81 -13.43 -1.22
C PRO A 75 17.97 -14.70 -0.99
N LEU A 76 16.79 -14.76 -1.61
CA LEU A 76 15.96 -15.97 -1.58
C LEU A 76 16.76 -17.21 -2.06
N PRO A 77 16.61 -18.39 -1.41
CA PRO A 77 17.39 -19.57 -1.70
C PRO A 77 17.38 -19.97 -3.18
N SER A 78 18.54 -20.31 -3.73
CA SER A 78 18.70 -20.72 -5.14
C SER A 78 18.65 -22.23 -5.36
N ARG A 79 18.58 -23.02 -4.27
CA ARG A 79 18.62 -24.49 -4.32
C ARG A 79 17.41 -25.14 -4.99
N LEU A 80 16.25 -24.50 -4.90
CA LEU A 80 15.03 -25.00 -5.55
C LEU A 80 15.07 -24.64 -7.03
N GLY A 81 15.04 -25.64 -7.90
CA GLY A 81 15.02 -25.46 -9.35
C GLY A 81 13.97 -26.36 -9.99
N LEU A 82 13.53 -25.96 -11.18
CA LEU A 82 12.70 -26.82 -12.01
C LEU A 82 13.58 -27.81 -12.76
N PRO A 83 13.39 -29.13 -12.60
CA PRO A 83 14.04 -30.11 -13.45
C PRO A 83 13.74 -29.77 -14.91
N CYS A 84 14.75 -29.81 -15.77
CA CYS A 84 14.59 -29.47 -17.19
C CYS A 84 15.43 -30.36 -18.10
N PHE A 85 15.07 -30.42 -19.38
CA PHE A 85 15.85 -31.05 -20.43
C PHE A 85 15.89 -30.15 -21.67
N ALA A 86 16.98 -30.22 -22.44
CA ALA A 86 17.15 -29.44 -23.66
C ALA A 86 16.20 -29.93 -24.77
N ILE A 87 15.58 -28.98 -25.46
CA ILE A 87 14.81 -29.15 -26.69
C ILE A 87 15.73 -28.73 -27.84
N ASN A 88 15.77 -29.52 -28.92
CA ASN A 88 16.57 -29.25 -30.13
C ASN A 88 18.11 -29.26 -29.96
N ALA A 89 18.67 -30.10 -29.08
CA ALA A 89 20.12 -30.28 -28.94
C ALA A 89 20.76 -31.09 -30.11
N GLY A 90 20.50 -30.70 -31.35
CA GLY A 90 21.05 -31.34 -32.55
C GLY A 90 22.49 -30.91 -32.86
N PRO A 91 23.28 -31.72 -33.59
CA PRO A 91 24.68 -31.44 -33.91
C PRO A 91 24.90 -30.22 -34.85
N GLN A 92 23.85 -29.55 -35.34
CA GLN A 92 23.96 -28.35 -36.17
C GLN A 92 23.86 -27.01 -35.41
N GLU A 93 23.59 -27.00 -34.11
CA GLU A 93 23.40 -25.77 -33.32
C GLU A 93 24.57 -25.46 -32.36
N HIS A 94 25.80 -25.64 -32.82
CA HIS A 94 26.99 -25.29 -32.05
C HIS A 94 27.07 -23.77 -31.82
N GLY A 95 26.62 -23.30 -30.66
CA GLY A 95 26.81 -21.92 -30.17
C GLY A 95 25.58 -21.18 -29.66
N ARG A 96 24.36 -21.73 -29.78
CA ARG A 96 23.16 -21.18 -29.13
C ARG A 96 22.80 -22.00 -27.89
N ALA A 97 22.42 -21.33 -26.80
CA ALA A 97 21.85 -22.02 -25.64
C ALA A 97 20.54 -22.71 -26.08
N ALA A 98 20.45 -24.01 -25.86
CA ALA A 98 19.26 -24.78 -26.24
C ALA A 98 18.07 -24.35 -25.37
N ASN A 99 16.89 -24.18 -25.98
CA ASN A 99 15.65 -24.02 -25.23
C ASN A 99 15.42 -25.25 -24.34
N VAL A 100 14.76 -25.09 -23.20
CA VAL A 100 14.49 -26.19 -22.28
C VAL A 100 12.99 -26.44 -22.09
N ALA A 101 12.63 -27.69 -21.80
CA ALA A 101 11.30 -28.06 -21.33
C ALA A 101 11.38 -28.51 -19.87
N PHE A 102 10.27 -28.31 -19.14
CA PHE A 102 10.13 -28.69 -17.73
C PHE A 102 9.16 -29.87 -17.61
N PRO A 103 9.64 -31.12 -17.46
CA PRO A 103 8.77 -32.31 -17.41
C PRO A 103 7.80 -32.31 -16.24
N THR A 104 8.11 -31.58 -15.16
CA THR A 104 7.26 -31.45 -13.97
C THR A 104 6.20 -30.35 -14.10
N LEU A 105 6.25 -29.53 -15.16
CA LEU A 105 5.29 -28.47 -15.41
C LEU A 105 4.24 -28.96 -16.43
N THR A 106 3.14 -29.47 -15.91
CA THR A 106 2.04 -29.98 -16.74
C THR A 106 1.20 -28.85 -17.34
N ILE A 107 0.47 -29.13 -18.43
CA ILE A 107 -0.48 -28.19 -19.04
C ILE A 107 -1.56 -27.76 -18.03
N GLN A 108 -2.00 -28.69 -17.17
CA GLN A 108 -2.97 -28.40 -16.12
C GLN A 108 -2.42 -27.36 -15.11
N GLN A 109 -1.18 -27.52 -14.67
CA GLN A 109 -0.54 -26.54 -13.77
C GLN A 109 -0.31 -25.19 -14.45
N ILE A 110 0.06 -25.18 -15.73
CA ILE A 110 0.17 -23.94 -16.52
C ILE A 110 -1.17 -23.21 -16.53
N GLN A 111 -2.27 -23.90 -16.77
CA GLN A 111 -3.62 -23.32 -16.76
C GLN A 111 -4.00 -22.83 -15.37
N GLU A 112 -3.88 -23.69 -14.35
CA GLU A 112 -4.21 -23.38 -12.96
C GLU A 112 -3.46 -22.15 -12.44
N PHE A 113 -2.14 -22.11 -12.62
CA PHE A 113 -1.33 -21.00 -12.14
C PHE A 113 -1.57 -19.72 -12.94
N SER A 114 -1.77 -19.82 -14.26
CA SER A 114 -2.15 -18.65 -15.08
C SER A 114 -3.50 -18.08 -14.61
N ASP A 115 -4.50 -18.94 -14.40
CA ASP A 115 -5.82 -18.54 -13.93
C ASP A 115 -5.76 -17.88 -12.57
N ALA A 116 -5.02 -18.47 -11.63
CA ALA A 116 -4.83 -17.92 -10.30
C ALA A 116 -4.15 -16.55 -10.34
N TYR A 117 -3.07 -16.38 -11.13
CA TYR A 117 -2.40 -15.09 -11.31
C TYR A 117 -3.36 -14.02 -11.86
N PHE A 118 -4.05 -14.32 -12.95
CA PHE A 118 -4.93 -13.35 -13.61
C PHE A 118 -6.16 -13.00 -12.78
N ASN A 119 -6.59 -13.88 -11.87
CA ASN A 119 -7.71 -13.65 -10.97
C ASN A 119 -7.29 -13.03 -9.62
N THR A 120 -6.00 -12.76 -9.40
CA THR A 120 -5.51 -12.20 -8.13
C THR A 120 -4.55 -11.04 -8.34
N PHE A 121 -3.30 -11.31 -8.70
CA PHE A 121 -2.26 -10.30 -8.84
C PHE A 121 -2.49 -9.40 -10.05
N ASN A 122 -2.97 -9.93 -11.18
CA ASN A 122 -3.28 -9.08 -12.34
C ASN A 122 -4.52 -8.19 -12.14
N VAL A 123 -5.38 -8.52 -11.17
CA VAL A 123 -6.53 -7.67 -10.79
C VAL A 123 -6.03 -6.41 -10.08
N LEU A 124 -5.01 -6.56 -9.22
CA LEU A 124 -4.36 -5.46 -8.51
C LEU A 124 -3.44 -4.65 -9.43
N TYR A 125 -2.64 -5.35 -10.24
CA TYR A 125 -1.65 -4.79 -11.15
C TYR A 125 -1.90 -5.36 -12.55
N PRO A 126 -2.70 -4.69 -13.40
CA PRO A 126 -3.14 -5.23 -14.69
C PRO A 126 -2.05 -5.15 -15.76
N LEU A 127 -0.92 -5.79 -15.49
CA LEU A 127 0.31 -5.74 -16.28
C LEU A 127 0.18 -6.49 -17.59
N LEU A 128 -0.55 -7.62 -17.58
CA LEU A 128 -0.64 -8.52 -18.70
C LEU A 128 -2.07 -8.63 -19.21
N ASN A 129 -2.16 -9.00 -20.49
CA ASN A 129 -3.41 -9.41 -21.11
C ASN A 129 -3.52 -10.94 -21.10
N ARG A 130 -4.62 -11.47 -20.55
CA ARG A 130 -4.83 -12.92 -20.41
C ARG A 130 -4.80 -13.65 -21.75
N GLU A 131 -5.52 -13.15 -22.73
CA GLU A 131 -5.62 -13.80 -24.04
C GLU A 131 -4.29 -13.74 -24.80
N ALA A 132 -3.67 -12.57 -24.86
CA ALA A 132 -2.37 -12.40 -25.51
C ALA A 132 -1.28 -13.25 -24.84
N PHE A 133 -1.32 -13.38 -23.51
CA PHE A 133 -0.40 -14.23 -22.76
C PHE A 133 -0.60 -15.72 -23.09
N MET A 134 -1.83 -16.23 -23.04
CA MET A 134 -2.10 -17.65 -23.29
C MET A 134 -1.87 -18.04 -24.76
N ASN A 135 -2.40 -17.24 -25.69
CA ASN A 135 -2.36 -17.53 -27.12
C ASN A 135 -1.01 -17.17 -27.75
N GLY A 136 -0.32 -16.15 -27.23
CA GLY A 136 0.96 -15.70 -27.74
C GLY A 136 2.15 -16.35 -27.03
N ILE A 137 2.28 -16.12 -25.71
CA ILE A 137 3.45 -16.55 -24.94
C ILE A 137 3.38 -18.05 -24.62
N VAL A 138 2.34 -18.51 -23.93
CA VAL A 138 2.25 -19.90 -23.45
C VAL A 138 2.23 -20.89 -24.62
N THR A 139 1.44 -20.62 -25.65
CA THR A 139 1.33 -21.50 -26.83
C THR A 139 2.68 -21.65 -27.54
N ARG A 140 3.47 -20.57 -27.66
CA ARG A 140 4.83 -20.62 -28.21
C ARG A 140 5.75 -21.46 -27.33
N LEU A 141 5.75 -21.24 -26.02
CA LEU A 141 6.61 -21.96 -25.07
C LEU A 141 6.31 -23.47 -25.01
N LEU A 142 5.04 -23.86 -25.15
CA LEU A 142 4.66 -25.28 -25.24
C LEU A 142 5.22 -25.98 -26.48
N ARG A 143 5.44 -25.23 -27.58
CA ARG A 143 6.00 -25.76 -28.83
C ARG A 143 7.52 -25.71 -28.87
N GLU A 144 8.10 -24.60 -28.41
CA GLU A 144 9.51 -24.26 -28.64
C GLU A 144 10.38 -24.39 -27.38
N GLY A 145 9.77 -24.53 -26.20
CA GLY A 145 10.47 -24.51 -24.92
C GLY A 145 10.82 -23.09 -24.44
N TYR A 146 11.54 -23.05 -23.33
CA TYR A 146 11.93 -21.85 -22.61
C TYR A 146 13.39 -21.51 -22.90
N GLY A 147 13.64 -20.35 -23.49
CA GLY A 147 14.98 -19.91 -23.91
C GLY A 147 15.65 -18.96 -22.92
N ASP A 148 16.98 -18.94 -22.91
CA ASP A 148 17.74 -17.86 -22.31
C ASP A 148 17.64 -16.60 -23.18
N GLY A 149 17.56 -15.41 -22.56
CA GLY A 149 17.37 -14.16 -23.31
C GLY A 149 15.97 -13.96 -23.89
N ASP A 150 15.02 -14.86 -23.65
CA ASP A 150 13.62 -14.74 -24.08
C ASP A 150 12.75 -14.13 -22.98
N ALA A 151 12.32 -12.88 -23.17
CA ALA A 151 11.44 -12.18 -22.23
C ALA A 151 10.11 -12.93 -22.01
N GLY A 152 9.57 -13.61 -23.02
CA GLY A 152 8.35 -14.42 -22.90
C GLY A 152 8.53 -15.60 -21.94
N SER A 153 9.70 -16.23 -21.95
CA SER A 153 10.05 -17.30 -21.01
C SER A 153 10.09 -16.78 -19.57
N VAL A 154 10.68 -15.60 -19.34
CA VAL A 154 10.75 -14.96 -18.01
C VAL A 154 9.35 -14.56 -17.53
N LEU A 155 8.55 -13.90 -18.39
CA LEU A 155 7.17 -13.52 -18.09
C LEU A 155 6.32 -14.72 -17.67
N ALA A 156 6.37 -15.82 -18.42
CA ALA A 156 5.60 -17.02 -18.11
C ALA A 156 5.99 -17.64 -16.76
N LEU A 157 7.30 -17.76 -16.48
CA LEU A 157 7.78 -18.29 -15.21
C LEU A 157 7.40 -17.39 -14.02
N MET A 158 7.44 -16.07 -14.18
CA MET A 158 6.96 -15.13 -13.15
C MET A 158 5.45 -15.26 -12.91
N VAL A 159 4.65 -15.40 -13.97
CA VAL A 159 3.21 -15.65 -13.88
C VAL A 159 2.92 -16.96 -13.15
N PHE A 160 3.64 -18.04 -13.46
CA PHE A 160 3.45 -19.33 -12.77
C PHE A 160 3.88 -19.27 -11.30
N ALA A 161 4.98 -18.56 -10.99
CA ALA A 161 5.42 -18.34 -9.61
C ALA A 161 4.34 -17.64 -8.78
N LEU A 162 3.82 -16.51 -9.28
CA LEU A 162 2.74 -15.76 -8.63
C LEU A 162 1.42 -16.55 -8.60
N GLY A 163 1.11 -17.32 -9.64
CA GLY A 163 -0.04 -18.21 -9.68
C GLY A 163 -0.01 -19.25 -8.56
N LYS A 164 1.14 -19.89 -8.35
CA LYS A 164 1.34 -20.82 -7.24
C LYS A 164 1.25 -20.12 -5.88
N VAL A 165 1.76 -18.90 -5.75
CA VAL A 165 1.55 -18.06 -4.55
C VAL A 165 0.07 -17.78 -4.31
N ALA A 166 -0.71 -17.49 -5.34
CA ALA A 166 -2.14 -17.21 -5.22
C ALA A 166 -2.94 -18.44 -4.74
N VAL A 167 -2.63 -19.63 -5.26
CA VAL A 167 -3.27 -20.89 -4.86
C VAL A 167 -2.90 -21.26 -3.42
N GLU A 168 -1.60 -21.37 -3.14
CA GLU A 168 -1.13 -21.83 -1.83
C GLU A 168 -1.31 -20.78 -0.73
N GLY A 169 -1.22 -19.49 -1.08
CA GLY A 169 -1.41 -18.36 -0.15
C GLY A 169 -2.84 -18.24 0.40
N VAL A 170 -3.80 -19.01 -0.13
CA VAL A 170 -5.17 -19.08 0.38
C VAL A 170 -5.49 -20.48 0.92
N LEU A 171 -5.21 -21.53 0.13
CA LEU A 171 -5.72 -22.88 0.38
C LEU A 171 -4.79 -23.77 1.22
N HIS A 172 -3.50 -23.43 1.30
CA HIS A 172 -2.55 -24.23 2.06
C HIS A 172 -2.47 -23.84 3.54
N ARG A 173 -1.71 -24.64 4.29
CA ARG A 173 -1.51 -24.48 5.71
C ARG A 173 -0.84 -23.13 6.02
N PRO A 174 -1.16 -22.51 7.17
CA PRO A 174 -0.42 -21.36 7.64
C PRO A 174 1.05 -21.74 7.90
N VAL A 175 1.96 -20.78 7.70
CA VAL A 175 3.40 -20.98 7.93
C VAL A 175 3.71 -21.18 9.42
N SER A 176 2.84 -20.69 10.30
CA SER A 176 2.93 -20.86 11.75
C SER A 176 1.57 -20.77 12.43
N VAL A 177 1.50 -21.28 13.65
CA VAL A 177 0.34 -21.16 14.55
C VAL A 177 0.88 -20.78 15.92
N VAL A 178 0.42 -19.65 16.46
CA VAL A 178 0.87 -19.12 17.75
C VAL A 178 -0.34 -18.97 18.66
N ASN A 179 -0.30 -19.57 19.86
CA ASN A 179 -1.41 -19.54 20.81
C ASN A 179 -2.76 -19.99 20.19
N GLY A 180 -2.73 -20.98 19.30
CA GLY A 180 -3.91 -21.48 18.58
C GLY A 180 -4.41 -20.58 17.45
N GLN A 181 -3.78 -19.42 17.21
CA GLN A 181 -4.12 -18.50 16.12
C GLN A 181 -3.25 -18.81 14.89
N PRO A 182 -3.84 -19.23 13.76
CA PRO A 182 -3.08 -19.50 12.54
C PRO A 182 -2.65 -18.21 11.87
N SER A 183 -1.39 -18.16 11.42
CA SER A 183 -0.89 -17.01 10.66
C SER A 183 -1.65 -16.82 9.35
N GLY A 184 -1.85 -15.56 8.97
CA GLY A 184 -2.32 -15.16 7.65
C GLY A 184 -1.31 -15.38 6.53
N PHE A 185 -0.04 -15.67 6.84
CA PHE A 185 0.91 -16.17 5.86
C PHE A 185 0.68 -17.67 5.66
N ARG A 186 0.37 -18.07 4.42
CA ARG A 186 0.05 -19.46 4.06
C ARG A 186 0.88 -19.93 2.88
N GLY A 187 1.06 -21.24 2.80
CA GLY A 187 1.81 -21.89 1.72
C GLY A 187 3.33 -21.76 1.91
N GLY A 188 4.03 -22.84 1.53
CA GLY A 188 5.48 -22.97 1.69
C GLY A 188 5.96 -22.73 3.13
N THR A 189 7.20 -22.26 3.25
CA THR A 189 7.76 -21.72 4.49
C THR A 189 8.12 -20.23 4.31
N ILE A 190 8.76 -19.64 5.32
CA ILE A 190 9.30 -18.28 5.22
C ILE A 190 10.51 -18.26 4.27
N GLU A 191 11.38 -19.26 4.37
CA GLU A 191 12.61 -19.38 3.57
C GLU A 191 12.34 -19.95 2.18
N GLU A 192 11.35 -20.83 2.05
CA GLU A 192 10.92 -21.44 0.80
C GLU A 192 9.45 -21.09 0.51
N PRO A 193 9.18 -19.83 0.12
CA PRO A 193 7.84 -19.40 -0.24
C PRO A 193 7.30 -20.16 -1.46
N PRO A 194 5.97 -20.22 -1.65
CA PRO A 194 5.36 -20.86 -2.81
C PRO A 194 5.91 -20.31 -4.13
N GLY A 195 6.06 -21.19 -5.12
CA GLY A 195 6.51 -20.80 -6.46
C GLY A 195 7.98 -20.43 -6.58
N LEU A 196 8.79 -20.60 -5.53
CA LEU A 196 10.21 -20.25 -5.54
C LEU A 196 10.99 -20.98 -6.64
N GLU A 197 10.61 -22.21 -7.01
CA GLU A 197 11.25 -22.94 -8.10
C GLU A 197 11.05 -22.27 -9.47
N PHE A 198 9.84 -21.73 -9.73
CA PHE A 198 9.54 -20.97 -10.95
C PHE A 198 10.23 -19.61 -10.92
N PHE A 199 10.21 -18.94 -9.77
CA PHE A 199 10.88 -17.65 -9.59
C PHE A 199 12.41 -17.77 -9.76
N ASN A 200 13.01 -18.84 -9.25
CA ASN A 200 14.44 -19.13 -9.42
C ASN A 200 14.82 -19.35 -10.88
N GLU A 201 13.96 -20.04 -11.62
CA GLU A 201 14.11 -20.26 -13.05
C GLU A 201 13.97 -18.96 -13.84
N ALA A 202 13.02 -18.10 -13.45
CA ALA A 202 12.79 -16.79 -14.04
C ALA A 202 13.97 -15.83 -13.79
N ARG A 203 14.43 -15.68 -12.53
CA ARG A 203 15.52 -14.75 -12.18
C ARG A 203 16.85 -15.12 -12.83
N ARG A 204 17.11 -16.42 -13.07
CA ARG A 204 18.29 -16.86 -13.82
C ARG A 204 18.28 -16.36 -15.26
N ARG A 205 17.13 -16.45 -15.93
CA ARG A 205 16.94 -15.95 -17.31
C ARG A 205 16.83 -14.44 -17.40
N HIS A 206 16.26 -13.81 -16.36
CA HIS A 206 16.09 -12.36 -16.28
C HIS A 206 17.43 -11.64 -16.46
N GLY A 207 18.54 -12.20 -15.95
CA GLY A 207 19.88 -11.62 -16.10
C GLY A 207 20.30 -11.31 -17.53
N PHE A 208 19.75 -11.99 -18.55
CA PHE A 208 20.05 -11.74 -19.95
C PHE A 208 19.18 -10.66 -20.61
N VAL A 209 18.05 -10.29 -20.00
CA VAL A 209 17.11 -9.30 -20.55
C VAL A 209 16.94 -8.06 -19.65
N MET A 210 17.45 -8.09 -18.42
CA MET A 210 17.18 -7.09 -17.38
C MET A 210 17.54 -5.64 -17.75
N THR A 211 18.49 -5.43 -18.66
CA THR A 211 18.95 -4.09 -19.08
C THR A 211 18.15 -3.51 -20.26
N GLN A 212 17.22 -4.27 -20.82
CA GLN A 212 16.38 -3.82 -21.93
C GLN A 212 15.36 -2.77 -21.46
N CYS A 213 15.06 -1.80 -22.30
CA CYS A 213 14.03 -0.80 -22.02
C CYS A 213 12.78 -1.06 -22.86
N THR A 214 12.27 -2.30 -22.82
CA THR A 214 11.04 -2.72 -23.51
C THR A 214 9.89 -2.85 -22.52
N LEU A 215 8.65 -2.90 -23.03
CA LEU A 215 7.46 -3.16 -22.23
C LEU A 215 7.59 -4.46 -21.44
N GLU A 216 8.09 -5.53 -22.06
CA GLU A 216 8.27 -6.83 -21.41
C GLU A 216 9.24 -6.73 -20.25
N ASN A 217 10.35 -5.99 -20.38
CA ASN A 217 11.27 -5.83 -19.26
C ASN A 217 10.66 -5.03 -18.11
N VAL A 218 9.86 -4.00 -18.40
CA VAL A 218 9.10 -3.27 -17.37
C VAL A 218 8.12 -4.23 -16.66
N GLN A 219 7.37 -5.02 -17.42
CA GLN A 219 6.44 -6.02 -16.88
C GLN A 219 7.17 -7.08 -16.05
N ILE A 220 8.32 -7.61 -16.51
CA ILE A 220 9.14 -8.57 -15.77
C ILE A 220 9.58 -7.98 -14.42
N ASN A 221 10.09 -6.74 -14.40
CA ASN A 221 10.53 -6.10 -13.17
C ASN A 221 9.37 -5.83 -12.19
N LEU A 222 8.18 -5.49 -12.70
CA LEU A 222 6.98 -5.32 -11.87
C LEU A 222 6.42 -6.65 -11.32
N LEU A 223 6.46 -7.73 -12.11
CA LEU A 223 6.11 -9.07 -11.65
C LEU A 223 7.12 -9.58 -10.61
N GLN A 224 8.40 -9.33 -10.84
CA GLN A 224 9.47 -9.64 -9.90
C GLN A 224 9.24 -8.90 -8.57
N ALA A 225 8.94 -7.60 -8.64
CA ALA A 225 8.58 -6.80 -7.47
C ALA A 225 7.40 -7.47 -6.75
N THR A 226 6.30 -7.75 -7.46
CA THR A 226 5.10 -8.37 -6.88
C THR A 226 5.40 -9.69 -6.16
N TYR A 227 6.29 -10.52 -6.70
CA TYR A 227 6.70 -11.77 -6.06
C TYR A 227 7.50 -11.51 -4.77
N TYR A 228 8.44 -10.57 -4.79
CA TYR A 228 9.16 -10.16 -3.59
C TYR A 228 8.23 -9.62 -2.51
N GLU A 229 7.24 -8.80 -2.87
CA GLU A 229 6.28 -8.30 -1.89
C GLU A 229 5.42 -9.42 -1.30
N ALA A 230 4.92 -10.35 -2.12
CA ALA A 230 4.14 -11.51 -1.67
C ALA A 230 4.93 -12.47 -0.74
N THR A 231 6.25 -12.30 -0.69
CA THR A 231 7.17 -13.05 0.16
C THR A 231 7.80 -12.19 1.27
N ALA A 232 7.29 -10.97 1.47
CA ALA A 232 7.75 -10.00 2.47
C ALA A 232 9.24 -9.64 2.34
N ARG A 233 9.73 -9.58 1.10
CA ARG A 233 11.08 -9.12 0.73
C ARG A 233 10.99 -7.66 0.28
N HIS A 234 10.68 -6.76 1.22
CA HIS A 234 10.22 -5.40 0.93
C HIS A 234 11.26 -4.53 0.19
N LEU A 235 12.54 -4.65 0.56
CA LEU A 235 13.60 -3.91 -0.12
C LEU A 235 13.89 -4.46 -1.53
N ASP A 236 13.71 -5.76 -1.75
CA ASP A 236 13.83 -6.36 -3.08
C ASP A 236 12.66 -5.96 -3.99
N PHE A 237 11.45 -5.86 -3.42
CA PHE A 237 10.28 -5.27 -4.09
C PHE A 237 10.58 -3.84 -4.52
N TRP A 238 11.08 -3.00 -3.61
CA TRP A 238 11.37 -1.60 -3.90
C TRP A 238 12.42 -1.45 -4.99
N ARG A 239 13.53 -2.19 -4.91
CA ARG A 239 14.61 -2.17 -5.92
C ARG A 239 14.11 -2.63 -7.29
N SER A 240 13.25 -3.64 -7.35
CA SER A 240 12.64 -4.11 -8.60
C SER A 240 11.67 -3.07 -9.18
N THR A 241 10.92 -2.37 -8.33
CA THR A 241 10.04 -1.26 -8.74
C THR A 241 10.84 -0.08 -9.30
N VAL A 242 11.99 0.26 -8.68
CA VAL A 242 12.92 1.27 -9.19
C VAL A 242 13.45 0.89 -10.57
N ALA A 243 13.89 -0.36 -10.76
CA ALA A 243 14.35 -0.84 -12.05
C ALA A 243 13.26 -0.76 -13.13
N ALA A 244 12.03 -1.19 -12.81
CA ALA A 244 10.88 -1.05 -13.70
C ALA A 244 10.61 0.41 -14.06
N SER A 245 10.64 1.31 -13.08
CA SER A 245 10.35 2.73 -13.29
C SER A 245 11.39 3.40 -14.17
N MET A 246 12.68 3.11 -13.95
CA MET A 246 13.75 3.63 -14.81
C MET A 246 13.64 3.13 -16.25
N ALA A 247 13.37 1.84 -16.47
CA ALA A 247 13.16 1.29 -17.81
C ALA A 247 11.89 1.87 -18.48
N CYS A 248 10.82 2.07 -17.71
CA CYS A 248 9.56 2.66 -18.20
C CYS A 248 9.73 4.11 -18.62
N GLN A 249 10.47 4.91 -17.84
CA GLN A 249 10.80 6.29 -18.19
C GLN A 249 11.53 6.38 -19.54
N VAL A 250 12.49 5.49 -19.79
CA VAL A 250 13.20 5.43 -21.10
C VAL A 250 12.25 5.01 -22.21
N LEU A 251 11.44 3.96 -21.98
CA LEU A 251 10.46 3.47 -22.94
C LEU A 251 9.50 4.59 -23.40
N VAL A 252 8.91 5.31 -22.45
CA VAL A 252 7.92 6.35 -22.73
C VAL A 252 8.52 7.57 -23.42
N ARG A 253 9.75 7.97 -23.05
CA ARG A 253 10.38 9.18 -23.63
C ARG A 253 11.05 8.95 -24.98
N CYS A 254 11.53 7.74 -25.24
CA CYS A 254 12.39 7.47 -26.39
C CYS A 254 11.71 6.74 -27.55
N GLN A 255 10.46 6.26 -27.37
CA GLN A 255 9.73 5.55 -28.42
C GLN A 255 8.44 6.30 -28.80
N PRO A 256 8.09 6.39 -30.09
CA PRO A 256 6.79 6.89 -30.50
C PRO A 256 5.72 5.85 -30.13
N ILE A 257 4.87 6.18 -29.17
CA ILE A 257 3.81 5.28 -28.70
C ILE A 257 2.47 5.70 -29.28
N ASP A 258 1.81 4.78 -29.98
CA ASP A 258 0.39 4.91 -30.28
C ASP A 258 -0.44 4.51 -29.05
N TRP A 259 -0.88 5.51 -28.29
CA TRP A 259 -1.68 5.33 -27.07
C TRP A 259 -3.06 4.70 -27.29
N SER A 260 -3.53 4.62 -28.55
CA SER A 260 -4.79 3.98 -28.93
C SER A 260 -4.63 2.48 -29.24
N SER A 261 -3.39 2.01 -29.42
CA SER A 261 -3.09 0.61 -29.68
C SER A 261 -3.19 -0.27 -28.42
N THR A 262 -3.37 -1.58 -28.61
CA THR A 262 -3.34 -2.58 -27.53
C THR A 262 -2.02 -2.55 -26.75
N GLU A 263 -0.89 -2.36 -27.44
CA GLU A 263 0.43 -2.24 -26.82
C GLU A 263 0.55 -0.93 -26.02
N GLY A 264 0.10 0.19 -26.59
CA GLY A 264 0.03 1.47 -25.89
C GLY A 264 -0.82 1.41 -24.62
N ASP A 265 -1.90 0.61 -24.62
CA ASP A 265 -2.69 0.36 -23.41
C ASP A 265 -1.91 -0.40 -22.33
N LEU A 266 -1.13 -1.42 -22.70
CA LEU A 266 -0.26 -2.13 -21.76
C LEU A 266 0.85 -1.22 -21.22
N ILE A 267 1.41 -0.33 -22.04
CA ILE A 267 2.40 0.66 -21.58
C ILE A 267 1.78 1.62 -20.56
N LYS A 268 0.57 2.14 -20.79
CA LYS A 268 -0.15 2.97 -19.80
C LYS A 268 -0.32 2.21 -18.48
N ARG A 269 -0.76 0.94 -18.52
CA ARG A 269 -0.96 0.12 -17.31
C ARG A 269 0.36 -0.13 -16.56
N ALA A 270 1.44 -0.42 -17.28
CA ALA A 270 2.76 -0.61 -16.68
C ALA A 270 3.26 0.70 -16.02
N TYR A 271 3.16 1.83 -16.73
CA TYR A 271 3.51 3.15 -16.21
C TYR A 271 2.75 3.49 -14.92
N TRP A 272 1.42 3.40 -14.94
CA TRP A 272 0.61 3.73 -13.76
C TRP A 272 0.81 2.74 -12.62
N THR A 273 1.20 1.49 -12.90
CA THR A 273 1.60 0.53 -11.87
C THR A 273 2.92 0.93 -11.23
N CYS A 274 3.92 1.38 -12.01
CA CYS A 274 5.16 1.93 -11.46
C CYS A 274 4.89 3.14 -10.55
N VAL A 275 4.07 4.09 -11.00
CA VAL A 275 3.69 5.27 -10.22
C VAL A 275 3.02 4.88 -8.90
N LEU A 276 2.02 3.99 -8.94
CA LEU A 276 1.32 3.54 -7.73
C LEU A 276 2.25 2.81 -6.75
N SER A 277 3.13 1.93 -7.24
CA SER A 277 4.06 1.19 -6.39
C SER A 277 5.12 2.07 -5.74
N GLU A 278 5.65 3.06 -6.47
CA GLU A 278 6.68 3.96 -5.96
C GLU A 278 6.12 4.97 -4.95
N ASP A 279 4.96 5.57 -5.26
CA ASP A 279 4.38 6.62 -4.42
C ASP A 279 4.06 6.16 -3.00
N LEU A 280 3.61 4.92 -2.85
CA LEU A 280 3.30 4.37 -1.54
C LEU A 280 4.56 4.22 -0.68
N TYR A 281 5.66 3.77 -1.27
CA TYR A 281 6.93 3.67 -0.56
C TYR A 281 7.55 5.04 -0.29
N HIS A 282 7.31 6.02 -1.15
CA HIS A 282 7.74 7.39 -0.90
C HIS A 282 6.97 8.04 0.26
N LEU A 283 5.64 8.09 0.17
CA LEU A 283 4.78 8.79 1.12
C LEU A 283 4.66 8.08 2.46
N ASP A 284 4.72 6.75 2.49
CA ASP A 284 4.56 5.97 3.72
C ASP A 284 5.91 5.55 4.32
N LEU A 285 7.03 5.57 3.58
CA LEU A 285 8.30 5.04 4.07
C LEU A 285 9.49 5.99 3.91
N ASP A 286 9.34 7.16 3.29
CA ASP A 286 10.41 8.15 3.08
C ASP A 286 11.54 7.61 2.18
N LEU A 287 11.18 6.72 1.25
CA LEU A 287 12.09 6.18 0.25
C LEU A 287 12.20 7.11 -0.96
N PRO A 288 13.38 7.18 -1.61
CA PRO A 288 13.60 8.09 -2.72
C PRO A 288 12.83 7.63 -3.96
N GLN A 289 12.32 8.61 -4.72
CA GLN A 289 11.65 8.38 -5.99
C GLN A 289 12.61 8.47 -7.18
N THR A 290 12.30 7.73 -8.24
CA THR A 290 12.98 7.77 -9.53
C THR A 290 12.60 8.99 -10.38
N GLY A 291 11.55 9.72 -9.98
CA GLY A 291 10.99 10.83 -10.74
C GLY A 291 9.97 10.43 -11.80
N ILE A 292 9.54 9.16 -11.86
CA ILE A 292 8.54 8.71 -12.85
C ILE A 292 7.22 9.48 -12.73
N HIS A 293 6.82 9.88 -11.51
CA HIS A 293 5.61 10.66 -11.27
C HIS A 293 5.58 12.01 -12.01
N THR A 294 6.74 12.57 -12.38
CA THR A 294 6.82 13.86 -13.10
C THR A 294 6.25 13.79 -14.52
N MET A 295 6.03 12.58 -15.04
CA MET A 295 5.49 12.33 -16.38
C MET A 295 3.97 12.10 -16.38
N GLU A 296 3.28 12.33 -15.26
CA GLU A 296 1.86 11.96 -15.12
C GLU A 296 0.93 12.65 -16.12
N ASP A 297 1.33 13.83 -16.62
CA ASP A 297 0.58 14.57 -17.63
C ASP A 297 0.91 14.12 -19.07
N GLU A 298 2.00 13.38 -19.27
CA GLU A 298 2.43 12.86 -20.58
C GLU A 298 1.80 11.49 -20.88
N VAL A 299 1.45 10.71 -19.86
CA VAL A 299 0.92 9.35 -20.01
C VAL A 299 -0.59 9.31 -19.75
N PRO A 300 -1.43 8.99 -20.75
CA PRO A 300 -2.88 8.94 -20.57
C PRO A 300 -3.33 7.85 -19.58
N MET A 301 -4.57 7.95 -19.11
CA MET A 301 -5.20 6.89 -18.33
C MET A 301 -5.42 5.63 -19.19
N PRO A 302 -5.26 4.41 -18.63
CA PRO A 302 -5.55 3.17 -19.38
C PRO A 302 -7.04 3.04 -19.71
N TYR A 303 -7.34 2.56 -20.92
CA TYR A 303 -8.72 2.43 -21.41
C TYR A 303 -9.30 1.02 -21.21
N PHE A 304 -8.45 -0.01 -21.16
CA PHE A 304 -8.89 -1.40 -21.08
C PHE A 304 -9.82 -1.82 -22.23
N GLN A 305 -9.43 -1.50 -23.46
CA GLN A 305 -10.25 -1.65 -24.68
C GLN A 305 -10.96 -3.02 -24.79
N GLN A 306 -10.27 -4.13 -24.54
CA GLN A 306 -10.90 -5.47 -24.59
C GLN A 306 -11.99 -5.70 -23.53
N ALA A 307 -11.89 -5.07 -22.35
CA ALA A 307 -12.95 -5.16 -21.34
C ALA A 307 -14.21 -4.38 -21.75
N GLN A 308 -14.07 -3.43 -22.68
CA GLN A 308 -15.18 -2.71 -23.32
C GLN A 308 -15.74 -3.51 -24.51
N GLU A 309 -14.90 -4.12 -25.34
CA GLU A 309 -15.33 -4.98 -26.47
C GLU A 309 -16.13 -6.21 -25.98
N GLN A 310 -15.68 -6.89 -24.92
CA GLN A 310 -16.44 -7.96 -24.26
C GLN A 310 -17.79 -7.47 -23.67
N GLN A 311 -17.88 -6.17 -23.36
CA GLN A 311 -19.09 -5.51 -22.88
C GLN A 311 -20.11 -5.27 -24.01
N GLU A 312 -19.63 -4.92 -25.20
CA GLU A 312 -20.43 -4.62 -26.39
C GLU A 312 -20.91 -5.88 -27.10
N ASP A 313 -20.08 -6.93 -27.20
CA ASP A 313 -20.45 -8.20 -27.83
C ASP A 313 -21.55 -8.95 -27.05
N GLN A 314 -21.54 -8.85 -25.72
CA GLN A 314 -22.59 -9.43 -24.86
C GLN A 314 -23.90 -8.63 -24.90
N GLN A 315 -23.86 -7.31 -25.08
CA GLN A 315 -25.07 -6.49 -25.25
C GLN A 315 -25.69 -6.65 -26.65
N SER A 316 -24.89 -7.05 -27.65
CA SER A 316 -25.33 -7.17 -29.05
C SER A 316 -25.91 -8.54 -29.42
N GLY A 317 -26.03 -9.50 -28.49
CA GLY A 317 -26.74 -10.76 -28.73
C GLY A 317 -26.11 -11.66 -29.81
N GLY A 318 -24.78 -11.61 -30.00
CA GLY A 318 -24.06 -12.45 -30.93
C GLY A 318 -24.08 -13.91 -30.49
N ASN A 319 -24.84 -14.75 -31.19
CA ASN A 319 -24.96 -16.18 -30.93
C ASN A 319 -23.70 -16.93 -31.42
N SER A 320 -22.54 -16.73 -30.78
CA SER A 320 -21.32 -17.48 -31.07
C SER A 320 -21.28 -18.79 -30.27
N ILE A 321 -21.73 -19.86 -30.92
CA ILE A 321 -21.50 -21.24 -30.50
C ILE A 321 -20.03 -21.56 -30.73
N SER A 322 -19.21 -21.54 -29.67
CA SER A 322 -17.91 -22.23 -29.67
C SER A 322 -17.73 -23.07 -28.41
N GLY A 323 -18.04 -24.37 -28.54
CA GLY A 323 -17.28 -25.49 -27.97
C GLY A 323 -16.91 -25.48 -26.49
N SER A 324 -17.88 -25.80 -25.63
CA SER A 324 -17.79 -26.68 -24.44
C SER A 324 -16.42 -26.92 -23.78
N SER A 325 -16.29 -26.43 -22.53
CA SER A 325 -15.79 -27.24 -21.42
C SER A 325 -16.81 -27.19 -20.28
N THR A 326 -17.49 -28.31 -20.07
CA THR A 326 -18.48 -28.57 -19.02
C THR A 326 -17.83 -28.64 -17.63
N VAL A 327 -18.18 -27.75 -16.69
CA VAL A 327 -18.95 -28.03 -15.45
C VAL A 327 -19.42 -26.70 -14.85
N GLY A 328 -20.73 -26.50 -14.66
CA GLY A 328 -21.29 -25.44 -13.79
C GLY A 328 -21.91 -24.20 -14.46
N ALA A 329 -22.82 -24.36 -15.42
CA ALA A 329 -23.68 -23.29 -15.89
C ALA A 329 -24.79 -23.00 -14.84
N GLY A 330 -24.76 -21.82 -14.23
CA GLY A 330 -25.78 -21.40 -13.26
C GLY A 330 -25.54 -20.11 -12.45
N ALA A 331 -24.57 -19.25 -12.81
CA ALA A 331 -24.39 -17.95 -12.16
C ALA A 331 -24.19 -16.88 -13.24
N ASN A 332 -24.96 -15.78 -13.18
CA ASN A 332 -24.67 -14.54 -13.89
C ASN A 332 -23.15 -14.28 -13.86
N GLU A 333 -22.53 -14.01 -15.01
CA GLU A 333 -21.10 -13.70 -15.10
C GLU A 333 -20.79 -12.39 -14.37
N GLU A 334 -20.55 -12.47 -13.07
CA GLU A 334 -20.02 -11.35 -12.27
C GLU A 334 -18.69 -10.92 -12.87
N ARG A 335 -18.65 -9.69 -13.40
CA ARG A 335 -17.47 -9.12 -14.05
C ARG A 335 -16.44 -8.74 -13.00
N SER A 336 -15.16 -8.96 -13.30
CA SER A 336 -14.06 -8.68 -12.38
C SER A 336 -13.92 -7.20 -11.99
N HIS A 337 -14.55 -6.25 -12.72
CA HIS A 337 -14.54 -4.78 -12.51
C HIS A 337 -13.17 -4.16 -12.13
N PHE A 338 -12.07 -4.89 -12.34
CA PHE A 338 -10.73 -4.58 -11.84
C PHE A 338 -10.17 -3.30 -12.43
N GLN A 339 -10.53 -3.00 -13.68
CA GLN A 339 -10.18 -1.76 -14.35
C GLN A 339 -10.65 -0.55 -13.55
N TYR A 340 -11.84 -0.61 -12.95
CA TYR A 340 -12.37 0.49 -12.14
C TYR A 340 -11.61 0.61 -10.83
N HIS A 341 -11.19 -0.51 -10.20
CA HIS A 341 -10.36 -0.47 -9.00
C HIS A 341 -9.01 0.17 -9.27
N PHE A 342 -8.35 -0.22 -10.37
CA PHE A 342 -7.07 0.35 -10.77
C PHE A 342 -7.16 1.85 -11.05
N LEU A 343 -8.16 2.28 -11.82
CA LEU A 343 -8.39 3.70 -12.12
C LEU A 343 -8.76 4.50 -10.85
N ALA A 344 -9.57 3.93 -9.96
CA ALA A 344 -9.93 4.55 -8.69
C ALA A 344 -8.69 4.76 -7.80
N MET A 345 -7.79 3.78 -7.73
CA MET A 345 -6.54 3.89 -7.00
C MET A 345 -5.62 5.00 -7.54
N ILE A 346 -5.51 5.15 -8.87
CA ILE A 346 -4.75 6.26 -9.48
C ILE A 346 -5.38 7.61 -9.10
N ALA A 347 -6.70 7.75 -9.24
CA ALA A 347 -7.40 8.98 -8.90
C ALA A 347 -7.26 9.34 -7.42
N LEU A 348 -7.35 8.36 -6.53
CA LEU A 348 -7.14 8.53 -5.09
C LEU A 348 -5.71 8.96 -4.78
N ARG A 349 -4.70 8.35 -5.43
CA ARG A 349 -3.29 8.74 -5.29
C ARG A 349 -3.08 10.21 -5.64
N ARG A 350 -3.65 10.69 -6.76
CA ARG A 350 -3.55 12.11 -7.16
C ARG A 350 -4.20 13.05 -6.14
N LEU A 351 -5.28 12.61 -5.50
CA LEU A 351 -5.91 13.37 -4.43
C LEU A 351 -5.03 13.40 -3.16
N ILE A 352 -4.45 12.27 -2.76
CA ILE A 352 -3.53 12.17 -1.62
C ILE A 352 -2.30 13.06 -1.83
N ALA A 353 -1.67 13.01 -3.00
CA ALA A 353 -0.50 13.86 -3.31
C ALA A 353 -0.83 15.36 -3.19
N ARG A 354 -2.01 15.78 -3.66
CA ARG A 354 -2.51 17.15 -3.52
C ARG A 354 -2.73 17.53 -2.05
N ILE A 355 -3.32 16.63 -1.26
CA ILE A 355 -3.54 16.83 0.18
C ILE A 355 -2.21 17.06 0.90
N HIS A 356 -1.19 16.23 0.60
CA HIS A 356 0.15 16.40 1.14
C HIS A 356 0.74 17.78 0.82
N ASN A 357 0.67 18.19 -0.44
CA ASN A 357 1.21 19.49 -0.86
C ASN A 357 0.50 20.65 -0.16
N VAL A 358 -0.83 20.65 -0.09
CA VAL A 358 -1.61 21.70 0.57
C VAL A 358 -1.28 21.80 2.06
N ILE A 359 -1.17 20.67 2.77
CA ILE A 359 -0.84 20.70 4.20
C ILE A 359 0.58 21.21 4.42
N HIS A 360 1.56 20.76 3.64
CA HIS A 360 2.93 21.27 3.73
C HIS A 360 3.08 22.75 3.34
N GLU A 361 2.29 23.23 2.39
CA GLU A 361 2.25 24.66 2.03
C GLU A 361 1.68 25.50 3.18
N CYS A 362 0.60 25.05 3.83
CA CYS A 362 0.05 25.70 5.01
C CYS A 362 1.08 25.79 6.15
N GLU A 363 1.79 24.69 6.44
CA GLU A 363 2.85 24.65 7.45
C GLU A 363 3.96 25.67 7.15
N ARG A 364 4.42 25.72 5.90
CA ARG A 364 5.46 26.68 5.48
C ARG A 364 4.99 28.12 5.57
N ALA A 365 3.77 28.40 5.17
CA ALA A 365 3.19 29.74 5.25
C ALA A 365 3.18 30.22 6.71
N MET A 366 2.70 29.39 7.64
CA MET A 366 2.61 29.72 9.07
C MET A 366 3.98 29.89 9.73
N GLN A 367 5.02 29.18 9.26
CA GLN A 367 6.39 29.34 9.76
C GLN A 367 7.11 30.58 9.22
N SER A 368 6.61 31.20 8.14
CA SER A 368 7.29 32.27 7.41
C SER A 368 6.83 33.69 7.74
N GLU A 369 5.75 33.87 8.53
CA GLU A 369 5.35 35.20 9.02
C GLU A 369 6.27 35.67 10.18
N PRO A 370 7.07 36.75 10.00
CA PRO A 370 7.87 37.32 11.07
C PRO A 370 7.01 38.24 11.94
N LEU A 371 7.21 38.15 13.26
CA LEU A 371 6.46 38.86 14.32
C LEU A 371 6.55 40.41 14.33
N TRP A 372 7.04 41.06 13.28
CA TRP A 372 7.20 42.53 13.24
C TRP A 372 7.01 43.13 11.84
N GLN A 373 5.79 43.13 11.30
CA GLN A 373 5.38 44.16 10.34
C GLN A 373 3.97 44.65 10.65
N GLY A 374 3.88 45.53 11.66
CA GLY A 374 2.85 46.54 11.68
C GLY A 374 3.04 47.51 10.52
N SER A 375 1.95 47.76 9.80
CA SER A 375 1.64 48.99 9.05
C SER A 375 2.76 49.62 8.21
N GLY A 376 2.70 49.44 6.89
CA GLY A 376 3.48 50.23 5.93
C GLY A 376 3.11 49.91 4.49
N SER A 377 2.16 50.67 3.94
CA SER A 377 1.83 50.69 2.52
C SER A 377 3.05 50.95 1.64
N SER A 378 3.31 50.11 0.63
CA SER A 378 3.91 50.56 -0.62
C SER A 378 3.59 49.58 -1.74
N SER A 379 2.65 49.98 -2.59
CA SER A 379 2.31 49.36 -3.86
C SER A 379 3.48 49.40 -4.84
N LYS A 380 3.87 48.25 -5.37
CA LYS A 380 4.49 48.13 -6.70
C LYS A 380 3.96 46.85 -7.37
N GLU A 381 3.15 47.05 -8.40
CA GLU A 381 2.76 46.01 -9.36
C GLU A 381 3.99 45.56 -10.18
N PRO A 382 4.08 44.28 -10.55
CA PRO A 382 4.86 43.85 -11.69
C PRO A 382 3.95 43.46 -12.87
N ASP A 383 4.45 43.79 -14.05
CA ASP A 383 3.84 43.62 -15.37
C ASP A 383 3.48 42.16 -15.73
N ASP A 384 2.43 42.08 -16.54
CA ASP A 384 1.80 40.92 -17.17
C ASP A 384 2.70 40.30 -18.26
N ASP A 385 3.06 39.02 -18.11
CA ASP A 385 3.17 38.08 -19.24
C ASP A 385 3.38 36.65 -18.73
N SER A 386 2.29 35.90 -18.54
CA SER A 386 2.23 34.43 -18.73
C SER A 386 0.83 33.87 -18.45
N ARG A 387 0.02 33.74 -19.51
CA ARG A 387 -1.25 33.01 -19.46
C ARG A 387 -0.99 31.51 -19.39
N GLY A 388 -1.10 30.93 -18.19
CA GLY A 388 -1.02 29.48 -18.06
C GLY A 388 -1.15 28.83 -16.67
N ILE A 389 -1.41 29.53 -15.56
CA ILE A 389 -1.52 28.86 -14.23
C ILE A 389 -2.53 29.61 -13.33
N ASN A 390 -3.83 29.57 -13.64
CA ASN A 390 -4.83 30.39 -12.93
C ASN A 390 -5.79 29.65 -11.98
N ALA A 391 -5.57 28.34 -11.73
CA ALA A 391 -6.37 27.57 -10.77
C ALA A 391 -5.67 27.36 -9.42
N HIS A 392 -4.38 26.99 -9.42
CA HIS A 392 -3.59 26.76 -8.21
C HIS A 392 -3.36 28.06 -7.41
N GLN A 393 -3.13 29.17 -8.10
CA GLN A 393 -2.86 30.47 -7.48
C GLN A 393 -4.09 31.10 -6.83
N LYS A 394 -5.31 30.82 -7.34
CA LYS A 394 -6.57 31.27 -6.74
C LYS A 394 -6.92 30.51 -5.47
N LEU A 395 -6.61 29.21 -5.39
CA LEU A 395 -6.75 28.46 -4.13
C LEU A 395 -5.76 28.97 -3.08
N ALA A 396 -4.47 29.14 -3.45
CA ALA A 396 -3.45 29.65 -2.54
C ALA A 396 -3.79 31.04 -1.98
N ALA A 397 -4.26 31.97 -2.81
CA ALA A 397 -4.65 33.32 -2.37
C ALA A 397 -5.89 33.32 -1.45
N SER A 398 -6.86 32.43 -1.70
CA SER A 398 -8.02 32.22 -0.81
C SER A 398 -7.63 31.56 0.52
N THR A 399 -6.64 30.66 0.51
CA THR A 399 -6.11 29.98 1.71
C THR A 399 -5.40 30.96 2.64
N VAL A 400 -4.65 31.91 2.08
CA VAL A 400 -3.95 32.97 2.85
C VAL A 400 -4.95 33.94 3.51
N GLN A 401 -6.07 34.26 2.86
CA GLN A 401 -7.11 35.10 3.47
C GLN A 401 -7.88 34.39 4.59
N ALA A 402 -8.14 33.08 4.47
CA ALA A 402 -8.78 32.29 5.53
C ALA A 402 -7.85 32.04 6.74
N ALA A 403 -6.53 32.05 6.54
CA ALA A 403 -5.54 31.95 7.62
C ALA A 403 -5.47 33.21 8.50
N SER A 404 -5.99 34.35 8.03
CA SER A 404 -5.92 35.63 8.75
C SER A 404 -6.89 35.78 9.93
N GLU A 405 -7.80 34.82 10.14
CA GLU A 405 -8.86 34.94 11.17
C GLU A 405 -8.64 34.14 12.46
N SER A 406 -7.56 33.37 12.63
CA SER A 406 -7.21 32.81 13.96
C SER A 406 -5.71 32.52 14.09
N PHE A 407 -4.98 33.41 14.78
CA PHE A 407 -3.63 33.13 15.25
C PHE A 407 -3.68 32.14 16.41
N ASP A 408 -3.70 30.84 16.10
CA ASP A 408 -3.35 29.79 17.05
C ASP A 408 -1.83 29.53 16.94
N ASP A 409 -1.12 29.62 18.07
CA ASP A 409 0.33 29.39 18.26
C ASP A 409 0.81 27.97 17.85
N TYR A 410 -0.11 27.12 17.39
CA TYR A 410 0.09 25.71 17.07
C TYR A 410 0.72 25.44 15.69
N GLY A 411 0.63 26.38 14.73
CA GLY A 411 1.28 26.25 13.40
C GLY A 411 0.76 25.12 12.48
N GLY A 412 -0.33 24.44 12.85
CA GLY A 412 -0.94 23.36 12.07
C GLY A 412 -2.00 23.82 11.06
N PRO A 413 -2.44 22.95 10.13
CA PRO A 413 -3.33 23.34 9.03
C PRO A 413 -4.70 23.82 9.54
N PRO A 414 -5.27 24.90 8.97
CA PRO A 414 -6.57 25.41 9.39
C PRO A 414 -7.71 24.39 9.18
N VAL A 415 -8.65 24.33 10.13
CA VAL A 415 -9.81 23.42 10.07
C VAL A 415 -10.61 23.57 8.77
N ALA A 416 -10.77 24.80 8.26
CA ALA A 416 -11.49 25.06 7.01
C ALA A 416 -10.83 24.38 5.80
N VAL A 417 -9.49 24.38 5.74
CA VAL A 417 -8.72 23.71 4.67
C VAL A 417 -8.93 22.20 4.77
N ILE A 418 -8.86 21.65 5.99
CA ILE A 418 -9.10 20.21 6.23
C ILE A 418 -10.53 19.81 5.81
N ARG A 419 -11.55 20.59 6.19
CA ARG A 419 -12.94 20.33 5.80
C ARG A 419 -13.11 20.29 4.28
N GLU A 420 -12.49 21.21 3.54
CA GLU A 420 -12.57 21.23 2.08
C GLU A 420 -11.86 20.03 1.45
N MET A 421 -10.68 19.64 1.95
CA MET A 421 -9.98 18.45 1.43
C MET A 421 -10.76 17.15 1.69
N VAL A 422 -11.38 17.03 2.87
CA VAL A 422 -12.25 15.88 3.20
C VAL A 422 -13.48 15.88 2.29
N ARG A 423 -14.09 17.04 2.03
CA ARG A 423 -15.22 17.17 1.09
C ARG A 423 -14.83 16.69 -0.32
N GLN A 424 -13.62 17.00 -0.78
CA GLN A 424 -13.11 16.50 -2.07
C GLN A 424 -12.92 14.98 -2.06
N LEU A 425 -12.43 14.41 -0.96
CA LEU A 425 -12.29 12.96 -0.79
C LEU A 425 -13.65 12.26 -0.79
N ASP A 426 -14.64 12.79 -0.09
CA ASP A 426 -16.01 12.27 -0.10
C ASP A 426 -16.67 12.41 -1.47
N SER A 427 -16.43 13.53 -2.17
CA SER A 427 -16.90 13.73 -3.54
C SER A 427 -16.28 12.71 -4.50
N TRP A 428 -14.99 12.39 -4.35
CA TRP A 428 -14.35 11.34 -5.14
C TRP A 428 -15.04 9.99 -4.91
N ARG A 429 -15.30 9.62 -3.65
CA ARG A 429 -16.00 8.37 -3.30
C ARG A 429 -17.42 8.33 -3.88
N ALA A 430 -18.13 9.46 -3.84
CA ALA A 430 -19.48 9.58 -4.38
C ALA A 430 -19.54 9.49 -5.92
N LEU A 431 -18.44 9.78 -6.62
CA LEU A 431 -18.34 9.71 -8.08
C LEU A 431 -17.80 8.37 -8.60
N LEU A 432 -17.45 7.43 -7.71
CA LEU A 432 -17.02 6.09 -8.11
C LEU A 432 -18.13 5.34 -8.85
N PRO A 433 -17.78 4.45 -9.80
CA PRO A 433 -18.73 3.53 -10.40
C PRO A 433 -19.47 2.72 -9.32
N ARG A 434 -20.75 2.40 -9.55
CA ARG A 434 -21.59 1.67 -8.59
C ARG A 434 -20.95 0.41 -7.99
N PRO A 435 -20.27 -0.46 -8.76
CA PRO A 435 -19.61 -1.65 -8.20
C PRO A 435 -18.49 -1.36 -7.21
N LEU A 436 -18.03 -0.11 -7.10
CA LEU A 436 -16.98 0.32 -6.18
C LEU A 436 -17.51 1.27 -5.10
N GLN A 437 -18.72 1.79 -5.23
CA GLN A 437 -19.25 2.83 -4.35
C GLN A 437 -19.66 2.26 -2.99
N TRP A 438 -19.38 3.00 -1.92
CA TRP A 438 -19.79 2.67 -0.55
C TRP A 438 -20.00 3.95 0.28
N SER A 439 -20.61 3.79 1.44
CA SER A 439 -20.77 4.77 2.52
C SER A 439 -20.14 4.24 3.81
N ASP A 440 -20.02 5.08 4.84
CA ASP A 440 -19.48 4.64 6.14
C ASP A 440 -20.34 3.53 6.80
N ASN A 441 -21.65 3.48 6.50
CA ASN A 441 -22.58 2.48 7.06
C ASN A 441 -22.42 1.08 6.46
N ASP A 442 -22.06 0.99 5.18
CA ASP A 442 -21.85 -0.28 4.45
C ASP A 442 -20.36 -0.52 4.15
N LYS A 443 -19.48 0.06 4.99
CA LYS A 443 -18.02 -0.08 4.93
C LYS A 443 -17.55 -1.53 4.86
N PHE A 444 -18.30 -2.45 5.48
CA PHE A 444 -17.93 -3.86 5.57
C PHE A 444 -18.66 -4.75 4.57
N ASP A 445 -19.63 -4.22 3.83
CA ASP A 445 -20.53 -5.01 3.00
C ASP A 445 -19.93 -5.30 1.63
N PHE A 446 -20.47 -6.33 0.97
CA PHE A 446 -20.21 -6.60 -0.43
C PHE A 446 -20.55 -5.38 -1.29
N PRO A 447 -19.76 -5.07 -2.33
CA PRO A 447 -20.09 -3.99 -3.24
C PRO A 447 -21.41 -4.23 -3.99
N ALA A 448 -22.14 -3.15 -4.27
CA ALA A 448 -23.41 -3.22 -5.00
C ALA A 448 -23.18 -3.27 -6.52
N ALA A 449 -22.80 -4.44 -7.04
CA ALA A 449 -22.49 -4.60 -8.47
C ALA A 449 -23.74 -4.43 -9.37
N ASP A 450 -24.88 -5.02 -9.00
CA ASP A 450 -26.14 -4.92 -9.77
C ASP A 450 -27.32 -4.54 -8.84
N PRO A 451 -28.06 -3.45 -9.13
CA PRO A 451 -29.26 -3.04 -8.38
C PRO A 451 -30.35 -4.13 -8.29
N MET A 452 -30.39 -5.04 -9.25
CA MET A 452 -31.37 -6.13 -9.32
C MET A 452 -30.93 -7.35 -8.51
N THR A 453 -29.64 -7.46 -8.18
CA THR A 453 -29.12 -8.52 -7.31
C THR A 453 -29.12 -8.08 -5.85
N ARG A 454 -29.74 -8.86 -4.99
CA ARG A 454 -29.70 -8.63 -3.55
C ARG A 454 -28.29 -8.97 -3.04
N ARG A 455 -27.67 -8.04 -2.31
CA ARG A 455 -26.40 -8.28 -1.62
C ARG A 455 -26.54 -9.48 -0.65
N PRO A 456 -25.46 -10.24 -0.39
CA PRO A 456 -25.42 -11.17 0.71
C PRO A 456 -25.85 -10.50 2.02
N ASN A 457 -26.55 -11.23 2.90
CA ASN A 457 -26.93 -10.71 4.21
C ASN A 457 -25.74 -10.65 5.18
N GLU A 458 -24.64 -11.35 4.87
CA GLU A 458 -23.40 -11.31 5.61
C GLU A 458 -22.46 -10.21 5.07
N PRO A 459 -21.66 -9.57 5.94
CA PRO A 459 -20.67 -8.61 5.51
C PRO A 459 -19.54 -9.30 4.75
N LEU A 460 -18.91 -8.58 3.81
CA LEU A 460 -17.69 -9.03 3.14
C LEU A 460 -16.50 -9.09 4.10
N PHE A 461 -16.46 -8.19 5.10
CA PHE A 461 -15.38 -8.11 6.08
C PHE A 461 -15.86 -8.37 7.50
N SER A 462 -15.14 -9.21 8.22
CA SER A 462 -15.41 -9.52 9.63
C SER A 462 -14.12 -9.56 10.44
N VAL A 463 -14.23 -9.25 11.74
CA VAL A 463 -13.09 -9.36 12.69
C VAL A 463 -12.65 -10.82 12.82
N ASP A 464 -13.63 -11.73 12.85
CA ASP A 464 -13.46 -13.18 12.84
C ASP A 464 -14.28 -13.80 11.70
N GLN A 465 -13.64 -14.67 10.91
CA GLN A 465 -14.22 -15.39 9.77
C GLN A 465 -14.31 -16.90 10.05
N GLY A 466 -13.86 -17.35 11.23
CA GLY A 466 -13.71 -18.76 11.52
C GLY A 466 -12.47 -19.38 10.83
N PRO A 467 -12.33 -20.71 10.87
CA PRO A 467 -11.07 -21.39 10.58
C PRO A 467 -10.76 -21.57 9.08
N ILE A 468 -11.74 -21.35 8.20
CA ILE A 468 -11.63 -21.65 6.76
C ILE A 468 -11.41 -20.35 5.99
N PRO A 469 -10.25 -20.17 5.32
CA PRO A 469 -10.02 -19.02 4.45
C PRO A 469 -11.00 -19.00 3.28
N ILE A 470 -11.48 -17.81 2.91
CA ILE A 470 -12.34 -17.61 1.75
C ILE A 470 -11.54 -17.02 0.59
N GLY A 471 -11.59 -17.71 -0.56
CA GLY A 471 -11.03 -17.23 -1.82
C GLY A 471 -12.13 -16.64 -2.71
N HIS A 472 -12.44 -15.36 -2.54
CA HIS A 472 -13.41 -14.68 -3.41
C HIS A 472 -12.91 -14.61 -4.86
N ARG A 473 -13.84 -14.77 -5.81
CA ARG A 473 -13.55 -14.66 -7.25
C ARG A 473 -12.95 -13.29 -7.54
N TYR A 474 -11.96 -13.25 -8.44
CA TYR A 474 -11.24 -12.03 -8.83
C TYR A 474 -10.61 -11.27 -7.66
N ASN A 475 -10.36 -11.94 -6.53
CA ASN A 475 -9.76 -11.33 -5.34
C ASN A 475 -10.54 -10.08 -4.85
N LEU A 476 -11.87 -10.12 -5.02
CA LEU A 476 -12.80 -9.01 -4.74
C LEU A 476 -12.61 -8.41 -3.35
N ASP A 477 -12.43 -9.28 -2.35
CA ASP A 477 -12.16 -8.93 -0.97
C ASP A 477 -10.90 -8.09 -0.81
N VAL A 478 -9.78 -8.48 -1.43
CA VAL A 478 -8.51 -7.74 -1.31
C VAL A 478 -8.57 -6.41 -2.06
N VAL A 479 -9.10 -6.38 -3.28
CA VAL A 479 -9.18 -5.12 -4.05
C VAL A 479 -10.15 -4.12 -3.42
N THR A 480 -11.25 -4.61 -2.85
CA THR A 480 -12.20 -3.78 -2.08
C THR A 480 -11.56 -3.31 -0.77
N ALA A 481 -10.88 -4.21 -0.05
CA ALA A 481 -10.22 -3.86 1.19
C ALA A 481 -9.13 -2.81 0.98
N GLN A 482 -8.31 -2.95 -0.04
CA GLN A 482 -7.25 -2.00 -0.38
C GLN A 482 -7.84 -0.61 -0.67
N LEU A 483 -8.85 -0.52 -1.55
CA LEU A 483 -9.45 0.76 -1.94
C LEU A 483 -10.10 1.47 -0.74
N ARG A 484 -10.93 0.74 0.03
CA ARG A 484 -11.62 1.30 1.20
C ARG A 484 -10.62 1.69 2.28
N THR A 485 -9.62 0.86 2.55
CA THR A 485 -8.58 1.15 3.54
C THR A 485 -7.77 2.38 3.16
N ARG A 486 -7.38 2.51 1.89
CA ARG A 486 -6.64 3.69 1.40
C ARG A 486 -7.45 4.99 1.50
N PHE A 487 -8.77 4.93 1.26
CA PHE A 487 -9.65 6.07 1.50
C PHE A 487 -9.63 6.50 2.98
N TYR A 488 -9.81 5.55 3.91
CA TYR A 488 -9.82 5.86 5.34
C TYR A 488 -8.44 6.30 5.86
N TYR A 489 -7.36 5.78 5.27
CA TYR A 489 -6.01 6.25 5.53
C TYR A 489 -5.83 7.71 5.09
N ALA A 490 -6.26 8.08 3.87
CA ALA A 490 -6.23 9.46 3.42
C ALA A 490 -7.04 10.39 4.34
N ARG A 491 -8.21 9.92 4.81
CA ARG A 491 -9.01 10.64 5.80
C ARG A 491 -8.29 10.82 7.13
N PHE A 492 -7.64 9.77 7.62
CA PHE A 492 -6.80 9.85 8.82
C PHE A 492 -5.66 10.85 8.65
N MET A 493 -4.94 10.82 7.52
CA MET A 493 -3.83 11.74 7.22
C MET A 493 -4.26 13.21 7.33
N MET A 494 -5.44 13.55 6.80
CA MET A 494 -5.98 14.91 6.89
C MET A 494 -6.31 15.35 8.33
N TYR A 495 -6.79 14.44 9.17
CA TYR A 495 -7.18 14.75 10.55
C TYR A 495 -6.07 14.51 11.59
N ARG A 496 -5.01 13.79 11.22
CA ARG A 496 -3.87 13.45 12.09
C ARG A 496 -3.20 14.66 12.76
N PRO A 497 -3.09 15.85 12.13
CA PRO A 497 -2.58 17.03 12.82
C PRO A 497 -3.33 17.31 14.14
N PHE A 498 -4.66 17.16 14.20
CA PHE A 498 -5.42 17.42 15.43
C PHE A 498 -5.17 16.39 16.54
N VAL A 499 -4.74 15.17 16.20
CA VAL A 499 -4.23 14.22 17.19
C VAL A 499 -2.92 14.72 17.78
N TYR A 500 -2.01 15.23 16.93
CA TYR A 500 -0.79 15.86 17.41
C TYR A 500 -1.09 17.09 18.28
N LYS A 501 -2.07 17.94 17.92
CA LYS A 501 -2.50 19.08 18.74
C LYS A 501 -2.96 18.65 20.12
N ALA A 502 -3.87 17.66 20.18
CA ALA A 502 -4.40 17.15 21.44
C ALA A 502 -3.32 16.59 22.39
N LEU A 503 -2.27 15.96 21.83
CA LEU A 503 -1.20 15.36 22.62
C LEU A 503 -0.18 16.36 23.17
N HIS A 504 0.02 17.50 22.50
CA HIS A 504 1.13 18.42 22.79
C HIS A 504 0.69 19.83 23.21
N PHE A 505 -0.50 20.26 22.80
CA PHE A 505 -1.07 21.59 23.05
C PHE A 505 -2.54 21.48 23.50
N PRO A 506 -2.84 20.68 24.54
CA PRO A 506 -4.21 20.42 24.97
C PRO A 506 -4.98 21.68 25.36
N GLU A 507 -4.28 22.71 25.85
CA GLU A 507 -4.83 24.02 26.21
C GLU A 507 -5.27 24.86 25.00
N LEU A 508 -4.75 24.56 23.80
CA LEU A 508 -5.10 25.26 22.56
C LEU A 508 -6.21 24.54 21.76
N MET A 509 -6.77 23.46 22.29
CA MET A 509 -7.81 22.68 21.60
C MET A 509 -9.14 23.43 21.58
N THR A 510 -9.61 23.79 20.39
CA THR A 510 -10.96 24.31 20.19
C THR A 510 -11.98 23.17 20.06
N PRO A 511 -13.30 23.43 20.18
CA PRO A 511 -14.33 22.41 19.94
C PRO A 511 -14.24 21.79 18.54
N ASP A 512 -13.89 22.59 17.53
CA ASP A 512 -13.71 22.13 16.16
C ASP A 512 -12.47 21.23 16.01
N ASP A 513 -11.38 21.54 16.71
CA ASP A 513 -10.19 20.68 16.77
C ASP A 513 -10.51 19.35 17.45
N CYS A 514 -11.26 19.38 18.56
CA CYS A 514 -11.69 18.17 19.27
C CYS A 514 -12.51 17.26 18.36
N ASN A 515 -13.43 17.81 17.59
CA ASN A 515 -14.20 17.05 16.61
C ASN A 515 -13.32 16.45 15.51
N CYS A 516 -12.38 17.23 14.95
CA CYS A 516 -11.44 16.73 13.95
C CYS A 516 -10.53 15.62 14.52
N CYS A 517 -10.08 15.77 15.77
CA CYS A 517 -9.30 14.76 16.48
C CYS A 517 -10.09 13.45 16.65
N ALA A 518 -11.36 13.53 17.07
CA ALA A 518 -12.23 12.37 17.17
C ALA A 518 -12.46 11.69 15.81
N LEU A 519 -12.62 12.46 14.74
CA LEU A 519 -12.72 11.96 13.36
C LEU A 519 -11.41 11.29 12.88
N ALA A 520 -10.25 11.74 13.33
CA ALA A 520 -8.98 11.07 13.06
C ALA A 520 -8.99 9.64 13.63
N ILE A 521 -9.39 9.50 14.89
CA ILE A 521 -9.46 8.20 15.57
C ILE A 521 -10.53 7.30 14.94
N LYS A 522 -11.70 7.85 14.59
CA LYS A 522 -12.72 7.12 13.83
C LYS A 522 -12.22 6.64 12.46
N SER A 523 -11.32 7.40 11.82
CA SER A 523 -10.78 7.05 10.51
C SER A 523 -9.83 5.85 10.54
N VAL A 524 -9.15 5.59 11.65
CA VAL A 524 -8.24 4.44 11.78
C VAL A 524 -8.95 3.15 12.23
N CYS A 525 -10.21 3.25 12.67
CA CYS A 525 -10.94 2.12 13.21
C CYS A 525 -11.31 1.10 12.14
N LEU A 526 -11.17 -0.19 12.47
CA LEU A 526 -11.64 -1.35 11.70
C LEU A 526 -11.33 -1.25 10.20
N TRP A 527 -10.05 -1.18 9.84
CA TRP A 527 -9.66 -1.16 8.42
C TRP A 527 -9.89 -2.52 7.78
N PRO A 528 -10.65 -2.61 6.66
CA PRO A 528 -10.95 -3.87 5.98
C PRO A 528 -9.73 -4.74 5.67
N LEU A 529 -8.56 -4.12 5.45
CA LEU A 529 -7.33 -4.84 5.16
C LEU A 529 -6.80 -5.67 6.34
N ALA A 530 -7.04 -5.23 7.57
CA ALA A 530 -6.66 -5.96 8.79
C ALA A 530 -7.75 -6.96 9.21
N MET A 531 -8.90 -6.96 8.54
CA MET A 531 -10.02 -7.85 8.79
C MET A 531 -9.94 -9.09 7.89
N ALA A 532 -10.70 -10.12 8.22
CA ALA A 532 -10.88 -11.25 7.32
C ALA A 532 -11.85 -10.87 6.19
N PRO A 533 -11.70 -11.43 4.97
CA PRO A 533 -10.69 -12.39 4.54
C PRO A 533 -9.23 -11.92 4.38
N PRO A 534 -8.90 -10.66 4.03
CA PRO A 534 -7.52 -10.25 3.72
C PRO A 534 -6.47 -10.65 4.76
N LYS A 535 -6.77 -10.52 6.05
CA LYS A 535 -5.85 -10.90 7.13
C LYS A 535 -5.40 -12.36 7.09
N ASN A 536 -6.19 -13.25 6.49
CA ASN A 536 -5.96 -14.70 6.42
C ASN A 536 -5.16 -15.15 5.18
N LYS A 537 -4.86 -14.23 4.25
CA LYS A 537 -4.15 -14.49 2.99
C LYS A 537 -3.15 -13.39 2.66
N LYS A 538 -2.26 -13.10 3.62
CA LYS A 538 -1.33 -11.95 3.60
C LYS A 538 -0.45 -11.89 2.36
N ARG A 539 -0.06 -13.03 1.78
CA ARG A 539 0.73 -13.08 0.52
C ARG A 539 0.04 -12.42 -0.67
N LEU A 540 -1.29 -12.25 -0.64
CA LEU A 540 -2.06 -11.59 -1.70
C LEU A 540 -2.32 -10.11 -1.38
N VAL A 541 -1.97 -9.63 -0.19
CA VAL A 541 -2.17 -8.24 0.23
C VAL A 541 -1.02 -7.37 -0.30
N PRO A 542 -1.31 -6.29 -1.04
CA PRO A 542 -0.26 -5.42 -1.58
C PRO A 542 0.28 -4.44 -0.53
N HIS A 543 1.56 -4.09 -0.64
CA HIS A 543 2.25 -3.06 0.16
C HIS A 543 2.22 -3.32 1.68
N MET A 544 2.40 -4.57 2.09
CA MET A 544 2.43 -5.00 3.49
C MET A 544 3.40 -4.15 4.32
N PHE A 545 4.56 -3.78 3.79
CA PHE A 545 5.55 -2.97 4.52
C PHE A 545 4.98 -1.62 4.99
N ALA A 546 4.30 -0.91 4.08
CA ALA A 546 3.66 0.38 4.40
C ALA A 546 2.52 0.21 5.41
N TRP A 547 1.75 -0.88 5.30
CA TRP A 547 0.67 -1.18 6.23
C TRP A 547 1.17 -1.53 7.62
N THR A 548 2.23 -2.34 7.74
CA THR A 548 2.88 -2.66 9.01
C THR A 548 3.30 -1.39 9.75
N GLN A 549 3.97 -0.46 9.05
CA GLN A 549 4.40 0.79 9.68
C GLN A 549 3.23 1.70 10.05
N SER A 550 2.19 1.74 9.22
CA SER A 550 0.95 2.45 9.51
C SER A 550 0.27 1.90 10.76
N PHE A 551 0.13 0.57 10.88
CA PHE A 551 -0.47 -0.08 12.03
C PHE A 551 0.35 0.11 13.30
N MET A 552 1.68 0.05 13.23
CA MET A 552 2.54 0.39 14.37
C MET A 552 2.23 1.82 14.87
N GLY A 553 2.26 2.82 13.99
CA GLY A 553 2.00 4.22 14.36
C GLY A 553 0.59 4.44 14.90
N ILE A 554 -0.41 3.81 14.29
CA ILE A 554 -1.81 3.87 14.74
C ILE A 554 -1.97 3.22 16.12
N LEU A 555 -1.38 2.05 16.36
CA LEU A 555 -1.43 1.41 17.68
C LEU A 555 -0.86 2.35 18.75
N LEU A 556 0.28 2.99 18.51
CA LEU A 556 0.82 3.99 19.45
C LEU A 556 -0.16 5.13 19.73
N ILE A 557 -0.82 5.67 18.70
CA ILE A 557 -1.86 6.69 18.87
C ILE A 557 -3.05 6.15 19.68
N LEU A 558 -3.53 4.94 19.36
CA LEU A 558 -4.64 4.32 20.05
C LEU A 558 -4.32 4.05 21.52
N ARG A 559 -3.06 3.71 21.86
CA ARG A 559 -2.62 3.61 23.26
C ARG A 559 -2.72 4.94 23.99
N MET A 560 -2.42 6.06 23.32
CA MET A 560 -2.56 7.39 23.93
C MET A 560 -4.02 7.75 24.24
N THR A 561 -5.01 7.12 23.61
CA THR A 561 -6.44 7.37 23.92
C THR A 561 -6.84 6.94 25.33
N THR A 562 -6.01 6.14 26.02
CA THR A 562 -6.18 5.78 27.44
C THR A 562 -5.08 6.37 28.33
N ALA A 563 -3.92 6.69 27.77
CA ALA A 563 -2.77 7.19 28.54
C ALA A 563 -2.69 8.73 28.62
N ASN A 564 -3.39 9.47 27.76
CA ASN A 564 -3.40 10.94 27.76
C ASN A 564 -4.80 11.48 28.11
N ASP A 565 -4.88 12.35 29.11
CA ASP A 565 -6.15 12.86 29.64
C ASP A 565 -6.96 13.67 28.62
N CYS A 566 -6.30 14.48 27.78
CA CYS A 566 -6.97 15.29 26.77
C CYS A 566 -7.59 14.38 25.69
N LEU A 567 -6.80 13.45 25.15
CA LEU A 567 -7.27 12.53 24.12
C LEU A 567 -8.36 11.61 24.67
N SER A 568 -8.21 11.08 25.89
CA SER A 568 -9.24 10.27 26.54
C SER A 568 -10.56 11.03 26.66
N ARG A 569 -10.52 12.28 27.13
CA ARG A 569 -11.70 13.14 27.25
C ARG A 569 -12.38 13.38 25.90
N ILE A 570 -11.62 13.68 24.86
CA ILE A 570 -12.15 13.88 23.50
C ILE A 570 -12.89 12.64 23.02
N ILE A 571 -12.33 11.43 23.23
CA ILE A 571 -12.99 10.18 22.85
C ILE A 571 -14.30 9.97 23.61
N ASP A 572 -14.32 10.25 24.90
CA ASP A 572 -15.50 10.01 25.75
C ASP A 572 -16.61 11.07 25.53
N GLU A 573 -16.25 12.32 25.24
CA GLU A 573 -17.19 13.44 25.10
C GLU A 573 -17.70 13.65 23.66
N ALA A 574 -16.88 13.40 22.63
CA ALA A 574 -17.27 13.69 21.25
C ALA A 574 -18.36 12.75 20.71
N ASN A 575 -18.51 11.55 21.29
CA ASN A 575 -19.48 10.53 20.87
C ASN A 575 -19.39 10.16 19.36
N VAL A 576 -18.19 10.26 18.78
CA VAL A 576 -17.90 9.95 17.36
C VAL A 576 -17.42 8.50 17.18
N VAL A 577 -16.66 7.98 18.15
CA VAL A 577 -16.05 6.64 18.11
C VAL A 577 -16.24 5.96 19.47
N GLY A 578 -16.63 4.68 19.44
CA GLY A 578 -16.83 3.90 20.67
C GLY A 578 -15.54 3.24 21.15
N ARG A 579 -15.38 3.08 22.48
CA ARG A 579 -14.25 2.35 23.08
C ARG A 579 -14.13 0.92 22.57
N HIS A 580 -15.26 0.21 22.42
CA HIS A 580 -15.28 -1.13 21.86
C HIS A 580 -14.75 -1.20 20.42
N GLU A 581 -15.06 -0.20 19.60
CA GLU A 581 -14.57 -0.12 18.22
C GLU A 581 -13.05 0.09 18.18
N ILE A 582 -12.52 0.90 19.12
CA ILE A 582 -11.08 1.10 19.31
C ILE A 582 -10.41 -0.21 19.75
N GLU A 583 -10.98 -0.91 20.73
CA GLU A 583 -10.48 -2.20 21.23
C GLU A 583 -10.41 -3.25 20.11
N SER A 584 -11.50 -3.45 19.36
CA SER A 584 -11.50 -4.37 18.21
C SER A 584 -10.50 -3.96 17.12
N THR A 585 -10.26 -2.65 16.95
CA THR A 585 -9.23 -2.14 16.03
C THR A 585 -7.82 -2.49 16.51
N MET A 586 -7.55 -2.32 17.82
CA MET A 586 -6.26 -2.72 18.41
C MET A 586 -6.03 -4.22 18.23
N GLU A 587 -7.04 -5.06 18.47
CA GLU A 587 -6.94 -6.52 18.33
C GLU A 587 -6.54 -6.94 16.92
N ILE A 588 -7.25 -6.46 15.88
CA ILE A 588 -6.94 -6.84 14.49
C ILE A 588 -5.59 -6.31 14.00
N MET A 589 -5.16 -5.14 14.48
CA MET A 589 -3.84 -4.58 14.12
C MET A 589 -2.71 -5.29 14.87
N LEU A 590 -2.91 -5.69 16.13
CA LEU A 590 -1.96 -6.53 16.86
C LEU A 590 -1.86 -7.93 16.23
N ASP A 591 -2.98 -8.51 15.78
CA ASP A 591 -3.02 -9.77 15.01
C ASP A 591 -2.19 -9.67 13.72
N TRP A 592 -2.27 -8.53 13.02
CA TRP A 592 -1.40 -8.25 11.87
C TRP A 592 0.08 -8.19 12.27
N MET A 593 0.43 -7.41 13.30
CA MET A 593 1.82 -7.24 13.73
C MET A 593 2.44 -8.57 14.19
N ARG A 594 1.67 -9.41 14.89
CA ARG A 594 2.09 -10.77 15.32
C ARG A 594 2.47 -11.64 14.13
N ASP A 595 1.69 -11.57 13.05
CA ASP A 595 1.99 -12.35 11.85
C ASP A 595 3.19 -11.79 11.09
N MET A 596 3.26 -10.47 10.93
CA MET A 596 4.34 -9.81 10.18
C MET A 596 5.71 -9.93 10.83
N LYS A 597 5.81 -9.98 12.18
CA LYS A 597 7.10 -10.04 12.90
C LYS A 597 8.00 -11.23 12.48
N GLN A 598 7.39 -12.27 11.92
CA GLN A 598 8.08 -13.45 11.42
C GLN A 598 8.93 -13.14 10.17
N VAL A 599 8.52 -12.14 9.38
CA VAL A 599 9.07 -11.86 8.06
C VAL A 599 9.50 -10.40 7.86
N ASP A 600 9.08 -9.48 8.71
CA ASP A 600 9.33 -8.03 8.61
C ASP A 600 10.17 -7.59 9.81
N GLY A 601 11.35 -7.00 9.55
CA GLY A 601 12.31 -6.62 10.59
C GLY A 601 11.83 -5.47 11.46
N ILE A 602 10.95 -4.62 10.94
CA ILE A 602 10.35 -3.53 11.68
C ILE A 602 9.22 -4.07 12.54
N ALA A 603 8.37 -4.95 12.01
CA ALA A 603 7.35 -5.63 12.81
C ALA A 603 7.96 -6.40 13.99
N GLU A 604 9.09 -7.09 13.75
CA GLU A 604 9.85 -7.79 14.79
C GLU A 604 10.30 -6.88 15.91
N TRP A 605 10.97 -5.78 15.57
CA TRP A 605 11.40 -4.82 16.58
C TRP A 605 10.21 -4.17 17.28
N SER A 606 9.19 -3.74 16.51
CA SER A 606 8.00 -3.07 17.03
C SER A 606 7.22 -3.96 17.99
N TRP A 607 7.20 -5.28 17.74
CA TRP A 607 6.56 -6.25 18.63
C TRP A 607 7.18 -6.21 20.03
N GLY A 608 8.50 -6.05 20.14
CA GLY A 608 9.18 -5.87 21.42
C GLY A 608 8.75 -4.63 22.21
N THR A 609 8.13 -3.65 21.54
CA THR A 609 7.45 -2.52 22.20
C THR A 609 5.96 -2.77 22.41
N LEU A 610 5.25 -3.24 21.38
CA LEU A 610 3.80 -3.37 21.40
C LEU A 610 3.31 -4.47 22.35
N GLU A 611 3.98 -5.63 22.39
CA GLU A 611 3.62 -6.76 23.25
C GLU A 611 3.53 -6.36 24.74
N PRO A 612 4.57 -5.77 25.36
CA PRO A 612 4.48 -5.32 26.75
C PRO A 612 3.57 -4.08 26.91
N LEU A 613 3.52 -3.17 25.93
CA LEU A 613 2.70 -1.96 26.00
C LEU A 613 1.20 -2.27 26.12
N TYR A 614 0.76 -3.37 25.48
CA TYR A 614 -0.62 -3.86 25.52
C TYR A 614 -0.84 -4.98 26.53
N GLY A 615 0.18 -5.38 27.31
CA GLY A 615 0.06 -6.43 28.32
C GLY A 615 -0.27 -7.80 27.73
N LEU A 616 0.20 -8.09 26.51
CA LEU A 616 -0.01 -9.38 25.87
C LEU A 616 0.84 -10.45 26.58
N GLN A 617 0.31 -11.68 26.70
CA GLN A 617 1.08 -12.78 27.27
C GLN A 617 2.24 -13.16 26.32
N PRO A 618 3.46 -13.34 26.83
CA PRO A 618 4.57 -13.83 26.02
C PRO A 618 4.19 -15.13 25.34
N GLU A 619 4.50 -15.25 24.05
CA GLU A 619 4.30 -16.48 23.29
C GLU A 619 5.12 -17.62 23.94
N GLN A 620 4.47 -18.74 24.24
CA GLN A 620 5.09 -19.93 24.85
C GLN A 620 5.76 -20.83 23.82
#